data_AF-A0A3A8QUF8-F1
#
_entry.id   AF-A0A3A8QUF8-F1
#
_cell.length_a   1.000
_cell.length_b   1.000
_cell.length_c   1.000
_cell.angle_alpha   90.00
_cell.angle_beta   90.00
_cell.angle_gamma   90.00
#
_symmetry.space_group_name_H-M   'P 1'
#
loop_
_entity.id
_entity.type
_entity.pdbx_description
1 polymer ?
#
loop_
_entity_poly.entity_id
_entity_poly.type
_entity_poly.pdbx_seq_one_letter_code
_entity_poly.pdbx_strand_id
1 'polypeptide(L)'
;MRAAVLAVLVSALLAGCRRQEPRAPESTPGQQQASSPTPAAPPGAVLFISADTRGYLGPCGCSENMRGGIGRAAFQVQEARKGGQPVLYIDGGNSLFGETHLNADQVPQEERKAKALADAFRTMGIAVRATGELDDTRGAAFRQGLGLPEIPAGGVKVLDAGARKVGVVAAASAEALVKASQQAREQGADFIVGLLAQPLEAAQAAAALPGLAANLVVATHSAGEFSAEENRLVRSDVPVVAVQSKGRSLLRVDLTYAPAKGPFTPQRSQGDVEREVTALEQRMALLDKEIALPGIDPKLKALKQGKRDELSARKQGLLTAPPAPASDVNGFALHFLPLESNLPSAPDTQALVKAYDADVGQLNLAWAKAHGQDCPLPPKGQAGFVGSAVCADCHPDATAVWEGTKHHHAWETLEEVGKQHHLNCVGCHVTGWQKPGGVCRLDKVAGREDVGCESCHGPGSKHVDAPSPATIVGKPGQAVCVTCHNTENSPHFDFATYLPRILGPGHGGTGKSGQAGEPPAK
;
A
#
# COMPACT_ATOMS: atom_id res chain seq x y z
N MET A 1 57.19 54.14 52.10
CA MET A 1 57.24 54.35 50.63
C MET A 1 55.81 54.60 50.18
N ARG A 2 55.25 55.78 50.44
CA ARG A 2 55.19 57.00 49.59
C ARG A 2 54.59 56.78 48.19
N ALA A 3 53.45 57.45 48.01
CA ALA A 3 52.56 57.47 46.87
C ALA A 3 53.03 58.39 45.73
N ALA A 4 52.32 58.27 44.60
CA ALA A 4 51.82 59.32 43.72
C ALA A 4 52.43 59.45 42.30
N VAL A 5 51.54 59.91 41.41
CA VAL A 5 51.77 60.71 40.17
C VAL A 5 51.99 59.86 38.88
N LEU A 6 51.38 60.07 37.69
CA LEU A 6 50.76 61.22 37.00
C LEU A 6 49.72 60.74 35.95
N ALA A 7 48.70 61.57 35.69
CA ALA A 7 47.72 61.45 34.61
C ALA A 7 48.02 62.46 33.47
N VAL A 8 47.12 62.50 32.48
CA VAL A 8 46.88 63.56 31.47
C VAL A 8 47.63 63.42 30.12
N LEU A 9 46.91 63.18 29.02
CA LEU A 9 46.63 64.20 27.97
C LEU A 9 45.93 63.61 26.71
N VAL A 10 44.71 64.11 26.51
CA VAL A 10 44.10 64.59 25.24
C VAL A 10 43.62 63.57 24.20
N SER A 11 42.31 63.35 24.28
CA SER A 11 41.41 63.06 23.16
C SER A 11 41.06 64.36 22.40
N ALA A 12 41.30 64.38 21.10
CA ALA A 12 40.79 65.31 20.06
C ALA A 12 41.42 64.83 18.73
N LEU A 13 40.80 64.71 17.56
CA LEU A 13 39.55 65.16 16.97
C LEU A 13 39.31 64.30 15.70
N LEU A 14 38.08 64.39 15.16
CA LEU A 14 37.62 64.01 13.82
C LEU A 14 36.76 62.74 13.71
N ALA A 15 35.53 62.92 14.19
CA ALA A 15 34.32 62.37 13.61
C ALA A 15 34.15 62.80 12.13
N GLY A 16 33.64 61.89 11.31
CA GLY A 16 33.20 62.18 9.95
C GLY A 16 32.54 60.96 9.31
N CYS A 17 31.21 61.03 9.12
CA CYS A 17 30.36 60.15 8.31
C CYS A 17 29.91 58.79 8.91
N ARG A 18 29.01 58.83 9.90
CA ARG A 18 27.97 57.80 10.05
C ARG A 18 26.67 58.32 9.46
N ARG A 19 26.15 57.60 8.45
CA ARG A 19 24.84 57.84 7.85
C ARG A 19 23.74 57.69 8.90
N GLN A 20 22.79 58.62 8.88
CA GLN A 20 21.56 58.61 9.66
C GLN A 20 20.79 57.30 9.48
N GLU A 21 20.42 56.67 10.59
CA GLU A 21 19.30 55.74 10.62
C GLU A 21 17.99 56.52 10.38
N PRO A 22 17.09 56.02 9.53
CA PRO A 22 15.80 56.66 9.33
C PRO A 22 14.93 56.51 10.58
N ARG A 23 14.37 57.64 11.01
CA ARG A 23 13.39 57.82 12.07
C ARG A 23 12.19 56.90 11.83
N ALA A 24 11.78 56.14 12.86
CA ALA A 24 10.55 55.36 12.82
C ALA A 24 9.34 56.30 12.57
N PRO A 25 8.42 55.97 11.64
CA PRO A 25 7.23 56.77 11.43
C PRO A 25 6.26 56.61 12.60
N GLU A 26 5.74 57.74 13.07
CA GLU A 26 4.65 57.83 14.04
C GLU A 26 3.41 57.09 13.54
N SER A 27 2.83 56.26 14.40
CA SER A 27 1.61 55.51 14.12
C SER A 27 0.39 56.43 14.22
N THR A 28 -0.24 56.74 13.09
CA THR A 28 -1.58 57.34 13.03
C THR A 28 -2.61 56.35 13.61
N PRO A 29 -3.47 56.75 14.57
CA PRO A 29 -4.57 55.90 15.02
C PRO A 29 -5.67 55.91 13.95
N GLY A 30 -5.90 54.76 13.32
CA GLY A 30 -7.05 54.57 12.42
C GLY A 30 -6.70 54.00 11.05
N GLN A 31 -6.13 52.81 11.00
CA GLN A 31 -6.27 51.91 9.86
C GLN A 31 -6.08 50.48 10.39
N GLN A 32 -7.20 49.81 10.69
CA GLN A 32 -7.22 48.37 10.81
C GLN A 32 -6.67 47.82 9.48
N GLN A 33 -5.47 47.23 9.53
CA GLN A 33 -5.00 46.36 8.47
C GLN A 33 -5.98 45.19 8.42
N ALA A 34 -6.96 45.32 7.53
CA ALA A 34 -7.78 44.20 7.11
C ALA A 34 -6.81 43.13 6.61
N SER A 35 -6.73 42.04 7.37
CA SER A 35 -6.07 40.83 6.95
C SER A 35 -6.70 40.44 5.61
N SER A 36 -5.94 40.49 4.53
CA SER A 36 -6.42 40.06 3.22
C SER A 36 -7.01 38.66 3.39
N PRO A 37 -8.28 38.43 3.01
CA PRO A 37 -8.86 37.11 3.13
C PRO A 37 -8.02 36.14 2.30
N THR A 38 -7.63 35.02 2.90
CA THR A 38 -7.12 33.86 2.16
C THR A 38 -8.06 33.65 0.96
N PRO A 39 -7.54 33.55 -0.28
CA PRO A 39 -8.40 33.31 -1.44
C PRO A 39 -9.31 32.13 -1.15
N ALA A 40 -10.62 32.34 -1.24
CA ALA A 40 -11.58 31.27 -1.05
C ALA A 40 -11.24 30.14 -2.04
N ALA A 41 -11.16 28.91 -1.54
CA ALA A 41 -10.91 27.76 -2.39
C ALA A 41 -11.93 27.72 -3.54
N PRO A 42 -11.52 27.30 -4.75
CA PRO A 42 -12.43 27.26 -5.89
C PRO A 42 -13.66 26.39 -5.55
N PRO A 43 -14.88 26.79 -5.94
CA PRO A 43 -16.10 26.04 -5.63
C PRO A 43 -16.02 24.59 -6.16
N GLY A 44 -16.08 23.62 -5.26
CA GLY A 44 -15.94 22.21 -5.59
C GLY A 44 -15.86 21.32 -4.36
N ALA A 45 -15.59 20.04 -4.59
CA ALA A 45 -15.29 19.06 -3.55
C ALA A 45 -14.40 17.94 -4.12
N VAL A 46 -13.69 17.23 -3.25
CA VAL A 46 -12.86 16.08 -3.62
C VAL A 46 -13.43 14.82 -2.97
N LEU A 47 -13.60 13.76 -3.77
CA LEU A 47 -13.98 12.44 -3.29
C LEU A 47 -12.76 11.52 -3.37
N PHE A 48 -12.50 10.76 -2.31
CA PHE A 48 -11.60 9.62 -2.35
C PHE A 48 -12.42 8.35 -2.20
N ILE A 49 -12.18 7.37 -3.07
CA ILE A 49 -12.90 6.10 -3.08
C ILE A 49 -11.87 4.97 -3.04
N SER A 50 -11.97 4.11 -2.02
CA SER A 50 -11.30 2.79 -1.95
C SER A 50 -12.32 1.68 -2.17
N ALA A 51 -11.87 0.48 -2.53
CA ALA A 51 -12.67 -0.75 -2.54
C ALA A 51 -11.72 -1.96 -2.52
N ASP A 52 -12.23 -3.12 -2.12
CA ASP A 52 -11.48 -4.38 -2.10
C ASP A 52 -10.11 -4.21 -1.41
N THR A 53 -10.07 -3.54 -0.26
CA THR A 53 -8.83 -3.43 0.55
C THR A 53 -8.42 -4.79 1.12
N ARG A 54 -9.38 -5.71 1.32
CA ARG A 54 -9.17 -7.13 1.65
C ARG A 54 -8.27 -7.37 2.87
N GLY A 55 -8.39 -6.54 3.90
CA GLY A 55 -7.56 -6.67 5.10
C GLY A 55 -6.12 -6.17 4.95
N TYR A 56 -5.73 -5.53 3.84
CA TYR A 56 -4.36 -5.06 3.64
C TYR A 56 -4.11 -3.72 4.34
N LEU A 57 -3.29 -3.74 5.40
CA LEU A 57 -2.75 -2.53 6.03
C LEU A 57 -1.57 -1.94 5.24
N GLY A 58 -0.81 -2.76 4.54
CA GLY A 58 0.27 -2.33 3.68
C GLY A 58 1.17 -3.46 3.21
N PRO A 59 2.10 -3.16 2.30
CA PRO A 59 3.01 -4.17 1.78
C PRO A 59 3.91 -4.71 2.90
N CYS A 60 4.36 -5.95 2.74
CA CYS A 60 5.33 -6.57 3.65
C CYS A 60 6.65 -5.76 3.71
N GLY A 61 7.05 -5.14 2.60
CA GLY A 61 8.31 -4.40 2.47
C GLY A 61 9.48 -5.27 1.99
N CYS A 62 9.24 -6.55 1.70
CA CYS A 62 10.28 -7.51 1.29
C CYS A 62 10.85 -7.26 -0.11
N SER A 63 10.12 -6.52 -0.96
CA SER A 63 10.55 -6.15 -2.30
C SER A 63 10.59 -4.64 -2.50
N GLU A 64 11.47 -4.20 -3.39
CA GLU A 64 11.54 -2.81 -3.80
C GLU A 64 10.25 -2.41 -4.53
N ASN A 65 9.86 -1.15 -4.38
CA ASN A 65 8.77 -0.52 -5.14
C ASN A 65 7.37 -1.13 -4.99
N MET A 66 7.11 -1.85 -3.89
CA MET A 66 5.77 -2.33 -3.55
C MET A 66 4.78 -1.18 -3.29
N ARG A 67 3.66 -1.21 -4.03
CA ARG A 67 2.56 -0.24 -3.89
C ARG A 67 1.64 -0.57 -2.72
N GLY A 68 0.82 0.41 -2.33
CA GLY A 68 -0.30 0.26 -1.38
C GLY A 68 -0.06 0.87 -0.03
N GLY A 69 -0.69 0.39 1.02
CA GLY A 69 -0.46 0.89 2.38
C GLY A 69 -1.43 1.96 2.82
N ILE A 70 -2.14 1.67 3.91
CA ILE A 70 -3.16 2.55 4.49
C ILE A 70 -2.55 3.88 4.97
N GLY A 71 -1.28 3.88 5.41
CA GLY A 71 -0.57 5.11 5.75
C GLY A 71 -0.39 6.07 4.57
N ARG A 72 -0.08 5.55 3.38
CA ARG A 72 0.01 6.36 2.16
C ARG A 72 -1.36 6.82 1.69
N ALA A 73 -2.38 5.96 1.80
CA ALA A 73 -3.76 6.32 1.51
C ALA A 73 -4.25 7.46 2.40
N ALA A 74 -3.98 7.36 3.71
CA ALA A 74 -4.32 8.39 4.69
C ALA A 74 -3.63 9.72 4.39
N PHE A 75 -2.35 9.69 3.99
CA PHE A 75 -1.64 10.90 3.58
C PHE A 75 -2.35 11.62 2.43
N GLN A 76 -2.77 10.88 1.38
CA GLN A 76 -3.49 11.48 0.24
C GLN A 76 -4.76 12.21 0.67
N VAL A 77 -5.56 11.58 1.53
CA VAL A 77 -6.81 12.15 2.05
C VAL A 77 -6.54 13.36 2.94
N GLN A 78 -5.55 13.27 3.83
CA GLN A 78 -5.19 14.36 4.75
C GLN A 78 -4.59 15.57 4.04
N GLU A 79 -3.73 15.36 3.03
CA GLU A 79 -3.19 16.45 2.22
C GLU A 79 -4.29 17.18 1.47
N ALA A 80 -5.23 16.45 0.84
CA ALA A 80 -6.35 17.08 0.15
C ALA A 80 -7.23 17.93 1.07
N ARG A 81 -7.43 17.50 2.33
CA ARG A 81 -8.19 18.26 3.34
C ARG A 81 -7.56 19.61 3.68
N LYS A 82 -6.27 19.82 3.39
CA LYS A 82 -5.60 21.13 3.55
C LYS A 82 -6.01 22.13 2.45
N GLY A 83 -6.56 21.66 1.33
CA GLY A 83 -6.86 22.44 0.13
C GLY A 83 -8.12 23.33 0.18
N GLY A 84 -8.77 23.45 1.35
CA GLY A 84 -9.93 24.32 1.58
C GLY A 84 -11.25 23.86 0.95
N GLN A 85 -11.22 22.86 0.05
CA GLN A 85 -12.42 22.20 -0.46
C GLN A 85 -12.89 21.10 0.51
N PRO A 86 -14.21 20.85 0.60
CA PRO A 86 -14.75 19.67 1.27
C PRO A 86 -14.16 18.38 0.68
N VAL A 87 -13.80 17.44 1.56
CA VAL A 87 -13.26 16.13 1.17
C VAL A 87 -14.13 15.03 1.76
N LEU A 88 -14.61 14.11 0.91
CA LEU A 88 -15.36 12.93 1.32
C LEU A 88 -14.52 11.68 1.04
N TYR A 89 -14.28 10.86 2.07
CA TYR A 89 -13.66 9.55 1.91
C TYR A 89 -14.74 8.45 1.97
N ILE A 90 -14.81 7.62 0.93
CA ILE A 90 -15.82 6.58 0.72
C ILE A 90 -15.12 5.24 0.52
N ASP A 91 -15.67 4.17 1.08
CA ASP A 91 -15.17 2.81 0.86
C ASP A 91 -16.22 1.91 0.21
N GLY A 92 -15.80 1.09 -0.75
CA GLY A 92 -16.62 0.19 -1.53
C GLY A 92 -16.99 -1.12 -0.83
N GLY A 93 -16.49 -1.36 0.38
CA GLY A 93 -16.64 -2.65 1.07
C GLY A 93 -15.56 -3.65 0.68
N ASN A 94 -15.67 -4.86 1.23
CA ASN A 94 -14.66 -5.93 1.17
C ASN A 94 -13.28 -5.46 1.67
N SER A 95 -13.29 -4.67 2.75
CA SER A 95 -12.09 -3.99 3.22
C SER A 95 -11.49 -4.64 4.47
N LEU A 96 -12.26 -5.36 5.28
CA LEU A 96 -11.81 -5.80 6.61
C LEU A 96 -10.99 -7.10 6.60
N PHE A 97 -11.33 -8.08 5.76
CA PHE A 97 -10.68 -9.39 5.73
C PHE A 97 -10.30 -9.80 4.30
N GLY A 98 -9.32 -10.71 4.18
CA GLY A 98 -8.87 -11.24 2.89
C GLY A 98 -9.64 -12.46 2.40
N GLU A 99 -10.26 -13.18 3.32
CA GLU A 99 -10.91 -14.48 3.14
C GLU A 99 -12.24 -14.53 3.90
N THR A 100 -13.18 -15.37 3.46
CA THR A 100 -14.52 -15.52 4.06
C THR A 100 -14.53 -16.49 5.25
N HIS A 101 -13.46 -17.28 5.41
CA HIS A 101 -13.28 -18.22 6.51
C HIS A 101 -11.87 -18.11 7.06
N LEU A 102 -11.74 -18.21 8.38
CA LEU A 102 -10.47 -18.16 9.09
C LEU A 102 -10.28 -19.43 9.92
N ASN A 103 -9.06 -19.95 9.94
CA ASN A 103 -8.64 -20.96 10.90
C ASN A 103 -8.54 -20.37 12.31
N ALA A 104 -8.63 -21.23 13.33
CA ALA A 104 -8.65 -20.80 14.73
C ALA A 104 -7.40 -20.01 15.15
N ASP A 105 -6.24 -20.32 14.56
CA ASP A 105 -4.97 -19.62 14.79
C ASP A 105 -4.87 -18.27 14.07
N GLN A 106 -5.59 -18.09 12.96
CA GLN A 106 -5.63 -16.82 12.22
C GLN A 106 -6.55 -15.78 12.89
N VAL A 107 -7.60 -16.25 13.59
CA VAL A 107 -8.64 -15.39 14.19
C VAL A 107 -8.08 -14.21 14.99
N PRO A 108 -7.15 -14.38 15.96
CA PRO A 108 -6.65 -13.26 16.76
C PRO A 108 -5.95 -12.18 15.94
N GLN A 109 -5.09 -12.58 15.00
CA GLN A 109 -4.37 -11.65 14.11
C GLN A 109 -5.34 -10.90 13.20
N GLU A 110 -6.26 -11.62 12.56
CA GLU A 110 -7.18 -11.04 11.57
C GLU A 110 -8.21 -10.11 12.20
N GLU A 111 -8.72 -10.39 13.41
CA GLU A 111 -9.53 -9.43 14.16
C GLU A 111 -8.75 -8.16 14.50
N ARG A 112 -7.51 -8.32 14.98
CA ARG A 112 -6.64 -7.18 15.33
C ARG A 112 -6.34 -6.30 14.12
N LYS A 113 -6.19 -6.93 12.94
CA LYS A 113 -6.00 -6.28 11.63
C LYS A 113 -7.24 -5.53 11.17
N ALA A 114 -8.41 -6.17 11.22
CA ALA A 114 -9.68 -5.51 10.89
C ALA A 114 -9.95 -4.30 11.79
N LYS A 115 -9.65 -4.40 13.10
CA LYS A 115 -9.72 -3.28 14.03
C LYS A 115 -8.75 -2.14 13.67
N ALA A 116 -7.50 -2.48 13.34
CA ALA A 116 -6.52 -1.50 12.87
C ALA A 116 -7.00 -0.75 11.61
N LEU A 117 -7.56 -1.47 10.63
CA LEU A 117 -8.13 -0.86 9.43
C LEU A 117 -9.30 0.06 9.75
N ALA A 118 -10.22 -0.37 10.61
CA ALA A 118 -11.33 0.47 11.04
C ALA A 118 -10.84 1.75 11.75
N ASP A 119 -9.84 1.63 12.62
CA ASP A 119 -9.21 2.76 13.31
C ASP A 119 -8.55 3.73 12.32
N ALA A 120 -7.90 3.21 11.27
CA ALA A 120 -7.31 4.01 10.19
C ALA A 120 -8.40 4.73 9.38
N PHE A 121 -9.48 4.05 8.98
CA PHE A 121 -10.61 4.67 8.29
C PHE A 121 -11.26 5.81 9.10
N ARG A 122 -11.40 5.63 10.42
CA ARG A 122 -11.89 6.70 11.31
C ARG A 122 -10.92 7.89 11.35
N THR A 123 -9.62 7.62 11.42
CA THR A 123 -8.56 8.66 11.41
C THR A 123 -8.53 9.43 10.09
N MET A 124 -8.78 8.75 8.97
CA MET A 124 -8.95 9.35 7.65
C MET A 124 -10.26 10.14 7.49
N GLY A 125 -11.18 10.03 8.46
CA GLY A 125 -12.48 10.66 8.46
C GLY A 125 -13.41 10.10 7.39
N ILE A 126 -13.52 8.77 7.29
CA ILE A 126 -14.44 8.09 6.39
C ILE A 126 -15.88 8.62 6.56
N ALA A 127 -16.51 8.98 5.45
CA ALA A 127 -17.86 9.52 5.42
C ALA A 127 -18.91 8.41 5.41
N VAL A 128 -18.66 7.37 4.61
CA VAL A 128 -19.54 6.20 4.48
C VAL A 128 -18.79 5.04 3.83
N ARG A 129 -19.18 3.80 4.14
CA ARG A 129 -18.72 2.60 3.46
C ARG A 129 -19.86 1.69 3.06
N ALA A 130 -19.75 1.04 1.89
CA ALA A 130 -20.54 -0.14 1.60
C ALA A 130 -20.02 -1.34 2.41
N THR A 131 -20.80 -2.41 2.42
CA THR A 131 -20.46 -3.68 3.07
C THR A 131 -20.42 -4.79 2.03
N GLY A 132 -19.49 -5.73 2.19
CA GLY A 132 -19.38 -6.91 1.34
C GLY A 132 -19.15 -8.19 2.13
N GLU A 133 -19.10 -9.32 1.41
CA GLU A 133 -18.95 -10.66 1.99
C GLU A 133 -17.70 -10.78 2.87
N LEU A 134 -16.58 -10.21 2.42
CA LEU A 134 -15.33 -10.21 3.19
C LEU A 134 -15.40 -9.35 4.44
N ASP A 135 -16.34 -8.42 4.56
CA ASP A 135 -16.51 -7.67 5.81
C ASP A 135 -17.23 -8.48 6.88
N ASP A 136 -17.96 -9.53 6.48
CA ASP A 136 -18.76 -10.40 7.32
C ASP A 136 -18.07 -11.72 7.68
N THR A 137 -16.78 -11.89 7.38
CA THR A 137 -15.98 -13.08 7.76
C THR A 137 -16.11 -13.44 9.24
N ARG A 138 -16.26 -12.43 10.12
CA ARG A 138 -16.47 -12.61 11.57
C ARG A 138 -17.89 -12.31 12.04
N GLY A 139 -18.81 -12.21 11.08
CA GLY A 139 -20.21 -11.92 11.27
C GLY A 139 -20.52 -10.44 11.46
N ALA A 140 -21.77 -10.08 11.18
CA ALA A 140 -22.26 -8.70 11.24
C ALA A 140 -22.06 -8.06 12.62
N ALA A 141 -22.13 -8.82 13.71
CA ALA A 141 -21.94 -8.30 15.07
C ALA A 141 -20.50 -7.79 15.29
N PHE A 142 -19.49 -8.53 14.82
CA PHE A 142 -18.10 -8.07 14.86
C PHE A 142 -17.94 -6.81 14.00
N ARG A 143 -18.41 -6.86 12.75
CA ARG A 143 -18.32 -5.74 11.80
C ARG A 143 -18.93 -4.46 12.37
N GLN A 144 -20.18 -4.54 12.83
CA GLN A 144 -20.90 -3.39 13.41
C GLN A 144 -20.25 -2.89 14.71
N GLY A 145 -19.64 -3.78 15.49
CA GLY A 145 -18.86 -3.43 16.68
C GLY A 145 -17.65 -2.54 16.41
N LEU A 146 -17.17 -2.46 15.17
CA LEU A 146 -16.10 -1.54 14.76
C LEU A 146 -16.57 -0.08 14.61
N GLY A 147 -17.88 0.17 14.58
CA GLY A 147 -18.45 1.52 14.61
C GLY A 147 -18.17 2.37 13.36
N LEU A 148 -17.98 1.74 12.19
CA LEU A 148 -17.84 2.44 10.92
C LEU A 148 -19.21 2.91 10.39
N PRO A 149 -19.28 4.03 9.64
CA PRO A 149 -20.53 4.49 9.03
C PRO A 149 -20.87 3.64 7.80
N GLU A 150 -21.82 2.71 7.91
CA GLU A 150 -22.14 1.75 6.85
C GLU A 150 -23.41 2.12 6.06
N ILE A 151 -23.43 1.79 4.77
CA ILE A 151 -24.64 1.66 3.95
C ILE A 151 -24.82 0.19 3.54
N PRO A 152 -25.99 -0.42 3.83
CA PRO A 152 -26.27 -1.77 3.37
C PRO A 152 -26.52 -1.78 1.84
N ALA A 153 -26.53 -2.96 1.23
CA ALA A 153 -26.94 -3.11 -0.16
C ALA A 153 -28.37 -2.58 -0.38
N GLY A 154 -28.57 -1.80 -1.43
CA GLY A 154 -29.78 -1.01 -1.71
C GLY A 154 -29.87 0.30 -0.93
N GLY A 155 -28.91 0.59 -0.04
CA GLY A 155 -28.88 1.78 0.80
C GLY A 155 -28.43 3.03 0.04
N VAL A 156 -28.91 4.18 0.53
CA VAL A 156 -28.60 5.51 0.00
C VAL A 156 -28.12 6.40 1.14
N LYS A 157 -27.02 7.12 0.92
CA LYS A 157 -26.54 8.18 1.81
C LYS A 157 -26.27 9.44 1.01
N VAL A 158 -26.96 10.52 1.35
CA VAL A 158 -26.67 11.85 0.79
C VAL A 158 -25.78 12.62 1.77
N LEU A 159 -24.66 13.12 1.26
CA LEU A 159 -23.60 13.80 2.00
C LEU A 159 -23.46 15.24 1.48
N ASP A 160 -23.19 16.18 2.37
CA ASP A 160 -22.88 17.55 1.98
C ASP A 160 -21.46 17.63 1.39
N ALA A 161 -21.33 18.31 0.26
CA ALA A 161 -20.09 18.56 -0.45
C ALA A 161 -19.99 20.05 -0.78
N GLY A 162 -20.01 20.90 0.25
CA GLY A 162 -20.04 22.35 0.09
C GLY A 162 -21.40 22.84 -0.42
N ALA A 163 -21.43 23.51 -1.57
CA ALA A 163 -22.67 24.06 -2.16
C ALA A 163 -23.52 23.02 -2.91
N ARG A 164 -23.08 21.76 -2.95
CA ARG A 164 -23.74 20.63 -3.62
C ARG A 164 -23.81 19.43 -2.68
N LYS A 165 -24.60 18.44 -3.06
CA LYS A 165 -24.74 17.17 -2.35
C LYS A 165 -24.26 15.99 -3.18
N VAL A 166 -23.60 15.05 -2.52
CA VAL A 166 -23.13 13.79 -3.13
C VAL A 166 -23.96 12.64 -2.58
N GLY A 167 -24.65 11.92 -3.46
CA GLY A 167 -25.34 10.68 -3.13
C GLY A 167 -24.39 9.50 -3.30
N VAL A 168 -24.22 8.69 -2.27
CA VAL A 168 -23.51 7.41 -2.34
C VAL A 168 -24.55 6.30 -2.21
N VAL A 169 -24.58 5.40 -3.19
CA VAL A 169 -25.51 4.27 -3.20
C VAL A 169 -24.74 2.97 -3.25
N ALA A 170 -25.13 1.98 -2.45
CA ALA A 170 -24.55 0.64 -2.48
C ALA A 170 -25.56 -0.33 -3.08
N ALA A 171 -25.12 -1.22 -3.97
CA ALA A 171 -26.00 -2.18 -4.63
C ALA A 171 -25.28 -3.51 -4.89
N ALA A 172 -26.03 -4.62 -4.80
CA ALA A 172 -25.54 -5.95 -5.16
C ALA A 172 -25.97 -6.39 -6.57
N SER A 173 -26.94 -5.69 -7.20
CA SER A 173 -27.42 -5.94 -8.55
C SER A 173 -27.61 -4.65 -9.34
N ALA A 174 -27.70 -4.78 -10.66
CA ALA A 174 -27.88 -3.64 -11.56
C ALA A 174 -29.24 -2.94 -11.35
N GLU A 175 -30.31 -3.70 -11.09
CA GLU A 175 -31.65 -3.17 -10.82
C GLU A 175 -31.69 -2.41 -9.49
N ALA A 176 -31.03 -2.96 -8.46
CA ALA A 176 -30.89 -2.29 -7.17
C ALA A 176 -30.09 -0.98 -7.30
N LEU A 177 -29.05 -0.96 -8.14
CA LEU A 177 -28.27 0.23 -8.43
C LEU A 177 -29.13 1.32 -9.10
N VAL A 178 -29.90 0.97 -10.13
CA VAL A 178 -30.82 1.90 -10.80
C VAL A 178 -31.79 2.50 -9.79
N LYS A 179 -32.49 1.66 -9.03
CA LYS A 179 -33.48 2.10 -8.03
C LYS A 179 -32.86 3.01 -6.96
N ALA A 180 -31.74 2.60 -6.37
CA ALA A 180 -31.08 3.38 -5.33
C ALA A 180 -30.54 4.72 -5.85
N SER A 181 -30.03 4.76 -7.09
CA SER A 181 -29.58 6.01 -7.72
C SER A 181 -30.73 6.99 -7.96
N GLN A 182 -31.90 6.52 -8.36
CA GLN A 182 -33.10 7.35 -8.51
C GLN A 182 -33.53 7.92 -7.15
N GLN A 183 -33.58 7.08 -6.13
CA GLN A 183 -33.88 7.51 -4.75
C GLN A 183 -32.87 8.55 -4.23
N ALA A 184 -31.58 8.42 -4.54
CA ALA A 184 -30.57 9.41 -4.18
C ALA A 184 -30.84 10.77 -4.85
N ARG A 185 -31.26 10.76 -6.13
CA ARG A 185 -31.64 11.97 -6.85
C ARG A 185 -32.86 12.66 -6.22
N GLU A 186 -33.88 11.88 -5.85
CA GLU A 186 -35.08 12.37 -5.15
C GLU A 186 -34.75 12.97 -3.78
N GLN A 187 -33.75 12.43 -3.08
CA GLN A 187 -33.22 12.99 -1.83
C GLN A 187 -32.34 14.24 -2.03
N GLY A 188 -32.21 14.72 -3.26
CA GLY A 188 -31.52 15.96 -3.59
C GLY A 188 -30.02 15.84 -3.82
N ALA A 189 -29.51 14.63 -4.11
CA ALA A 189 -28.13 14.48 -4.56
C ALA A 189 -27.91 15.20 -5.91
N ASP A 190 -26.85 15.99 -6.01
CA ASP A 190 -26.44 16.65 -7.25
C ASP A 190 -25.46 15.77 -8.05
N PHE A 191 -24.56 15.04 -7.38
CA PHE A 191 -23.66 14.03 -7.98
C PHE A 191 -23.87 12.68 -7.30
N ILE A 192 -23.95 11.58 -8.05
CA ILE A 192 -24.23 10.24 -7.49
C ILE A 192 -23.11 9.25 -7.83
N VAL A 193 -22.53 8.64 -6.78
CA VAL A 193 -21.58 7.53 -6.85
C VAL A 193 -22.31 6.23 -6.57
N GLY A 194 -22.30 5.32 -7.54
CA GLY A 194 -22.82 3.96 -7.41
C GLY A 194 -21.74 2.96 -7.07
N LEU A 195 -21.76 2.41 -5.87
CA LEU A 195 -20.91 1.31 -5.44
C LEU A 195 -21.62 -0.01 -5.76
N LEU A 196 -21.20 -0.68 -6.83
CA LEU A 196 -21.79 -1.95 -7.24
C LEU A 196 -20.87 -3.10 -6.82
N ALA A 197 -21.37 -4.00 -5.98
CA ALA A 197 -20.66 -5.18 -5.50
C ALA A 197 -20.65 -6.29 -6.58
N GLN A 198 -20.08 -5.98 -7.74
CA GLN A 198 -19.95 -6.86 -8.90
C GLN A 198 -18.62 -6.58 -9.64
N PRO A 199 -18.13 -7.54 -10.45
CA PRO A 199 -17.00 -7.33 -11.36
C PRO A 199 -17.24 -6.21 -12.37
N LEU A 200 -16.14 -5.73 -12.97
CA LEU A 200 -16.13 -4.60 -13.89
C LEU A 200 -17.09 -4.79 -15.07
N GLU A 201 -17.14 -5.98 -15.66
CA GLU A 201 -17.96 -6.30 -16.82
C GLU A 201 -19.46 -6.19 -16.49
N ALA A 202 -19.87 -6.68 -15.32
CA ALA A 202 -21.24 -6.56 -14.83
C ALA A 202 -21.59 -5.11 -14.47
N ALA A 203 -20.65 -4.36 -13.90
CA ALA A 203 -20.82 -2.93 -13.64
C ALA A 203 -20.95 -2.11 -14.93
N GLN A 204 -20.21 -2.46 -15.98
CA GLN A 204 -20.35 -1.87 -17.31
C GLN A 204 -21.74 -2.14 -17.90
N ALA A 205 -22.25 -3.37 -17.79
CA ALA A 205 -23.60 -3.69 -18.24
C ALA A 205 -24.66 -2.91 -17.45
N ALA A 206 -24.50 -2.79 -16.12
CA ALA A 206 -25.39 -2.01 -15.26
C ALA A 206 -25.41 -0.52 -15.62
N ALA A 207 -24.26 0.04 -15.97
CA ALA A 207 -24.12 1.45 -16.37
C ALA A 207 -24.90 1.81 -17.65
N ALA A 208 -25.18 0.83 -18.51
CA ALA A 208 -25.96 1.00 -19.74
C ALA A 208 -27.47 0.86 -19.54
N LEU A 209 -27.95 0.55 -18.32
CA LEU A 209 -29.36 0.36 -18.06
C LEU A 209 -30.14 1.70 -18.14
N PRO A 210 -31.33 1.69 -18.77
CA PRO A 210 -32.16 2.88 -18.82
C PRO A 210 -32.63 3.28 -17.41
N GLY A 211 -32.67 4.57 -17.15
CA GLY A 211 -33.13 5.13 -15.87
C GLY A 211 -32.08 5.14 -14.76
N LEU A 212 -30.85 4.67 -15.00
CA LEU A 212 -29.75 4.88 -14.08
C LEU A 212 -29.49 6.39 -13.89
N ALA A 213 -29.51 6.86 -12.64
CA ALA A 213 -29.31 8.27 -12.30
C ALA A 213 -27.91 8.58 -11.74
N ALA A 214 -27.04 7.57 -11.70
CA ALA A 214 -25.65 7.69 -11.23
C ALA A 214 -24.79 8.51 -12.19
N ASN A 215 -23.82 9.25 -11.65
CA ASN A 215 -22.82 9.98 -12.42
C ASN A 215 -21.51 9.18 -12.58
N LEU A 216 -21.28 8.21 -11.68
CA LEU A 216 -20.11 7.34 -11.67
C LEU A 216 -20.53 5.99 -11.08
N VAL A 217 -20.10 4.88 -11.68
CA VAL A 217 -20.23 3.53 -11.10
C VAL A 217 -18.86 2.99 -10.76
N VAL A 218 -18.68 2.50 -9.54
CA VAL A 218 -17.49 1.83 -9.05
C VAL A 218 -17.80 0.35 -8.93
N ALA A 219 -17.06 -0.48 -9.66
CA ALA A 219 -17.03 -1.92 -9.45
C ALA A 219 -16.21 -2.19 -8.18
N THR A 220 -16.86 -2.73 -7.15
CA THR A 220 -16.30 -2.88 -5.80
C THR A 220 -16.02 -4.33 -5.42
N HIS A 221 -16.12 -5.23 -6.39
CA HIS A 221 -15.79 -6.65 -6.20
C HIS A 221 -14.99 -7.18 -7.38
N SER A 222 -13.80 -7.70 -7.10
CA SER A 222 -12.99 -8.42 -8.07
C SER A 222 -13.50 -9.84 -8.30
N ALA A 223 -13.50 -10.33 -9.55
CA ALA A 223 -13.90 -11.69 -9.90
C ALA A 223 -13.06 -12.79 -9.19
N GLY A 224 -11.85 -12.44 -8.77
CA GLY A 224 -11.00 -13.26 -7.92
C GLY A 224 -9.96 -12.40 -7.21
N GLU A 225 -9.20 -13.00 -6.30
CA GLU A 225 -8.20 -12.31 -5.47
C GLU A 225 -7.16 -11.54 -6.31
N PHE A 226 -6.74 -12.11 -7.43
CA PHE A 226 -5.73 -11.58 -8.35
C PHE A 226 -6.33 -10.98 -9.62
N SER A 227 -7.64 -10.71 -9.66
CA SER A 227 -8.30 -10.22 -10.89
C SER A 227 -8.37 -8.68 -10.97
N ALA A 228 -7.98 -7.97 -9.90
CA ALA A 228 -8.02 -6.51 -9.81
C ALA A 228 -6.61 -5.92 -9.61
N GLU A 229 -5.67 -6.40 -10.41
CA GLU A 229 -4.25 -5.99 -10.38
C GLU A 229 -3.97 -4.64 -11.02
N GLU A 230 -4.94 -4.07 -11.74
CA GLU A 230 -4.81 -2.80 -12.46
C GLU A 230 -6.02 -1.91 -12.20
N ASN A 231 -5.79 -0.59 -12.26
CA ASN A 231 -6.89 0.36 -12.34
C ASN A 231 -7.52 0.30 -13.72
N ARG A 232 -8.85 0.32 -13.79
CA ARG A 232 -9.59 0.25 -15.07
C ARG A 232 -10.65 1.32 -15.11
N LEU A 233 -10.74 2.03 -16.23
CA LEU A 233 -11.79 3.00 -16.55
C LEU A 233 -12.46 2.59 -17.87
N VAL A 234 -13.75 2.31 -17.81
CA VAL A 234 -14.62 2.13 -18.97
C VAL A 234 -15.33 3.46 -19.23
N ARG A 235 -15.01 4.07 -20.38
CA ARG A 235 -15.66 5.31 -20.81
C ARG A 235 -17.00 4.98 -21.46
N SER A 236 -18.08 5.42 -20.84
CA SER A 236 -19.45 5.38 -21.37
C SER A 236 -20.19 6.62 -20.89
N ASP A 237 -21.49 6.75 -21.19
CA ASP A 237 -22.31 7.88 -20.71
C ASP A 237 -22.25 8.02 -19.17
N VAL A 238 -22.23 6.88 -18.47
CA VAL A 238 -21.87 6.80 -17.06
C VAL A 238 -20.53 6.06 -16.94
N PRO A 239 -19.42 6.74 -16.59
CA PRO A 239 -18.13 6.07 -16.47
C PRO A 239 -18.17 4.97 -15.41
N VAL A 240 -17.51 3.86 -15.71
CA VAL A 240 -17.36 2.73 -14.78
C VAL A 240 -15.89 2.55 -14.45
N VAL A 241 -15.58 2.43 -13.16
CA VAL A 241 -14.21 2.30 -12.67
C VAL A 241 -14.05 1.07 -11.80
N ALA A 242 -12.89 0.42 -11.91
CA ALA A 242 -12.38 -0.52 -10.92
C ALA A 242 -11.04 0.00 -10.41
N VAL A 243 -10.91 0.09 -9.08
CA VAL A 243 -9.66 0.46 -8.42
C VAL A 243 -8.81 -0.78 -8.21
N GLN A 244 -7.49 -0.61 -8.26
CA GLN A 244 -6.54 -1.66 -7.93
C GLN A 244 -6.76 -2.13 -6.49
N SER A 245 -6.97 -3.44 -6.31
CA SER A 245 -7.31 -4.04 -5.03
C SER A 245 -6.16 -3.94 -4.01
N LYS A 246 -6.45 -4.37 -2.77
CA LYS A 246 -5.49 -4.49 -1.66
C LYS A 246 -4.91 -3.14 -1.25
N GLY A 247 -5.72 -2.09 -1.43
CA GLY A 247 -5.37 -0.71 -1.10
C GLY A 247 -4.15 -0.22 -1.88
N ARG A 248 -3.92 -0.69 -3.12
CA ARG A 248 -2.78 -0.26 -3.95
C ARG A 248 -3.01 1.04 -4.70
N SER A 249 -4.27 1.45 -4.84
CA SER A 249 -4.64 2.76 -5.34
C SER A 249 -5.85 3.33 -4.61
N LEU A 250 -6.06 4.63 -4.78
CA LEU A 250 -7.32 5.30 -4.50
C LEU A 250 -7.88 5.87 -5.80
N LEU A 251 -9.21 5.93 -5.93
CA LEU A 251 -9.82 6.81 -6.91
C LEU A 251 -10.04 8.17 -6.28
N ARG A 252 -9.47 9.21 -6.88
CA ARG A 252 -9.79 10.61 -6.60
C ARG A 252 -10.79 11.09 -7.65
N VAL A 253 -11.85 11.75 -7.19
CA VAL A 253 -12.83 12.41 -8.04
C VAL A 253 -12.86 13.89 -7.65
N ASP A 254 -12.44 14.74 -8.57
CA ASP A 254 -12.47 16.18 -8.40
C ASP A 254 -13.78 16.73 -8.97
N LEU A 255 -14.62 17.33 -8.13
CA LEU A 255 -15.87 17.98 -8.52
C LEU A 255 -15.66 19.50 -8.61
N THR A 256 -16.09 20.10 -9.71
CA THR A 256 -16.05 21.56 -9.92
C THR A 256 -17.46 22.11 -10.09
N TYR A 257 -17.78 23.18 -9.35
CA TYR A 257 -19.14 23.71 -9.30
C TYR A 257 -19.29 24.96 -10.15
N ALA A 258 -20.23 24.92 -11.10
CA ALA A 258 -20.72 26.11 -11.76
C ALA A 258 -21.58 26.93 -10.78
N PRO A 259 -21.78 28.24 -11.02
CA PRO A 259 -22.63 29.08 -10.19
C PRO A 259 -24.05 28.50 -10.05
N ALA A 260 -24.64 28.05 -11.16
CA ALA A 260 -25.96 27.43 -11.20
C ALA A 260 -25.92 25.92 -10.88
N LYS A 261 -27.03 25.40 -10.33
CA LYS A 261 -27.25 23.95 -10.28
C LYS A 261 -27.49 23.41 -11.68
N GLY A 262 -27.05 22.18 -11.93
CA GLY A 262 -27.14 21.56 -13.25
C GLY A 262 -26.42 20.20 -13.30
N PRO A 263 -26.43 19.53 -14.46
CA PRO A 263 -25.76 18.25 -14.62
C PRO A 263 -24.24 18.37 -14.46
N PHE A 264 -23.61 17.26 -14.12
CA PHE A 264 -22.15 17.11 -14.07
C PHE A 264 -21.66 16.49 -15.37
N THR A 265 -20.61 17.07 -15.95
CA THR A 265 -19.98 16.58 -17.18
C THR A 265 -18.50 16.25 -16.96
N PRO A 266 -17.96 15.19 -17.58
CA PRO A 266 -16.52 14.90 -17.52
C PRO A 266 -15.68 16.08 -18.05
N GLN A 267 -14.61 16.44 -17.35
CA GLN A 267 -13.72 17.51 -17.79
C GLN A 267 -12.77 17.06 -18.90
N ARG A 268 -12.61 17.89 -19.95
CA ARG A 268 -11.72 17.58 -21.09
C ARG A 268 -10.26 17.43 -20.69
N SER A 269 -9.79 18.22 -19.73
CA SER A 269 -8.42 18.19 -19.21
C SER A 269 -8.01 16.84 -18.63
N GLN A 270 -8.98 16.00 -18.23
CA GLN A 270 -8.72 14.64 -17.76
C GLN A 270 -7.96 13.81 -18.81
N GLY A 271 -8.31 13.94 -20.09
CA GLY A 271 -7.65 13.17 -21.16
C GLY A 271 -6.20 13.59 -21.42
N ASP A 272 -5.84 14.84 -21.14
CA ASP A 272 -4.46 15.33 -21.27
C ASP A 272 -3.59 14.81 -20.12
N VAL A 273 -4.10 14.94 -18.88
CA VAL A 273 -3.44 14.42 -17.68
C VAL A 273 -3.23 12.92 -17.77
N GLU A 274 -4.24 12.15 -18.20
CA GLU A 274 -4.16 10.70 -18.30
C GLU A 274 -3.10 10.23 -19.32
N ARG A 275 -2.97 10.92 -20.46
CA ARG A 275 -1.92 10.63 -21.45
C ARG A 275 -0.52 10.86 -20.88
N GLU A 276 -0.33 11.96 -20.15
CA GLU A 276 0.95 12.26 -19.52
C GLU A 276 1.29 11.26 -18.41
N VAL A 277 0.32 10.94 -17.55
CA VAL A 277 0.46 9.95 -16.48
C VAL A 277 0.83 8.58 -17.06
N THR A 278 0.15 8.14 -18.12
CA THR A 278 0.47 6.87 -18.80
C THR A 278 1.92 6.84 -19.31
N ALA A 279 2.40 7.94 -19.90
CA ALA A 279 3.77 8.04 -20.38
C ALA A 279 4.80 8.02 -19.24
N LEU A 280 4.48 8.63 -18.09
CA LEU A 280 5.33 8.57 -16.89
C LEU A 280 5.39 7.15 -16.32
N GLU A 281 4.26 6.44 -16.26
CA GLU A 281 4.20 5.07 -15.75
C GLU A 281 4.99 4.10 -16.60
N GLN A 282 4.92 4.20 -17.93
CA GLN A 282 5.73 3.38 -18.83
C GLN A 282 7.24 3.60 -18.60
N ARG A 283 7.66 4.84 -18.36
CA ARG A 283 9.07 5.15 -18.06
C ARG A 283 9.49 4.65 -16.69
N MET A 284 8.64 4.78 -15.67
CA MET A 284 8.89 4.24 -14.34
C MET A 284 9.04 2.71 -14.39
N ALA A 285 8.17 2.01 -15.12
CA ALA A 285 8.24 0.56 -15.27
C ALA A 285 9.55 0.08 -15.95
N LEU A 286 10.09 0.86 -16.89
CA LEU A 286 11.41 0.57 -17.48
C LEU A 286 12.53 0.76 -16.46
N LEU A 287 12.50 1.84 -15.68
CA LEU A 287 13.48 2.08 -14.61
C LEU A 287 13.39 1.00 -13.53
N ASP A 288 12.20 0.58 -13.13
CA ASP A 288 12.01 -0.49 -12.14
C ASP A 288 12.65 -1.80 -12.60
N LYS A 289 12.49 -2.16 -13.90
CA LYS A 289 13.19 -3.32 -14.49
C LYS A 289 14.70 -3.19 -14.44
N GLU A 290 15.24 -2.00 -14.74
CA GLU A 290 16.67 -1.74 -14.70
C GLU A 290 17.25 -1.73 -13.27
N ILE A 291 16.52 -1.15 -12.31
CA ILE A 291 16.88 -1.11 -10.88
C ILE A 291 16.90 -2.53 -10.32
N ALA A 292 15.99 -3.38 -10.79
CA ALA A 292 15.91 -4.78 -10.40
C ALA A 292 16.98 -5.66 -11.07
N LEU A 293 17.82 -5.17 -11.99
CA LEU A 293 18.84 -5.99 -12.66
C LEU A 293 19.90 -6.54 -11.69
N PRO A 294 20.35 -7.80 -11.88
CA PRO A 294 21.40 -8.39 -11.06
C PRO A 294 22.75 -7.70 -11.30
N GLY A 295 23.52 -7.48 -10.22
CA GLY A 295 24.87 -6.94 -10.32
C GLY A 295 24.96 -5.49 -10.80
N ILE A 296 23.84 -4.75 -10.80
CA ILE A 296 23.85 -3.33 -11.11
C ILE A 296 24.78 -2.60 -10.11
N ASP A 297 25.65 -1.75 -10.65
CA ASP A 297 26.52 -0.91 -9.83
C ASP A 297 25.68 -0.10 -8.83
N PRO A 298 26.04 -0.06 -7.52
CA PRO A 298 25.24 0.62 -6.50
C PRO A 298 25.00 2.10 -6.78
N LYS A 299 25.96 2.82 -7.37
CA LYS A 299 25.79 4.24 -7.71
C LYS A 299 24.83 4.39 -8.87
N LEU A 300 24.95 3.56 -9.90
CA LEU A 300 24.00 3.54 -11.02
C LEU A 300 22.58 3.21 -10.54
N LYS A 301 22.44 2.23 -9.64
CA LYS A 301 21.16 1.89 -9.02
C LYS A 301 20.56 3.09 -8.30
N ALA A 302 21.33 3.77 -7.46
CA ALA A 302 20.89 4.97 -6.75
C ALA A 302 20.47 6.10 -7.69
N LEU A 303 21.20 6.32 -8.79
CA LEU A 303 20.85 7.32 -9.81
C LEU A 303 19.52 6.98 -10.50
N LYS A 304 19.32 5.71 -10.89
CA LYS A 304 18.07 5.25 -11.51
C LYS A 304 16.89 5.36 -10.55
N GLN A 305 17.09 5.01 -9.28
CA GLN A 305 16.08 5.17 -8.23
C GLN A 305 15.70 6.65 -8.05
N GLY A 306 16.68 7.55 -7.97
CA GLY A 306 16.42 8.99 -7.89
C GLY A 306 15.62 9.51 -9.09
N LYS A 307 15.93 9.03 -10.31
CA LYS A 307 15.15 9.40 -11.49
C LYS A 307 13.72 8.85 -11.44
N ARG A 308 13.54 7.61 -10.99
CA ARG A 308 12.23 6.99 -10.82
C ARG A 308 11.39 7.75 -9.81
N ASP A 309 11.99 8.20 -8.72
CA ASP A 309 11.30 8.98 -7.68
C ASP A 309 10.91 10.39 -8.16
N GLU A 310 11.75 11.03 -9.00
CA GLU A 310 11.40 12.29 -9.68
C GLU A 310 10.16 12.12 -10.59
N LEU A 311 10.11 11.05 -11.39
CA LEU A 311 8.97 10.75 -12.24
C LEU A 311 7.71 10.45 -11.42
N SER A 312 7.85 9.71 -10.32
CA SER A 312 6.77 9.42 -9.38
C SER A 312 6.22 10.73 -8.77
N ALA A 313 7.09 11.63 -8.32
CA ALA A 313 6.69 12.93 -7.76
C ALA A 313 5.98 13.81 -8.80
N ARG A 314 6.47 13.85 -10.05
CA ARG A 314 5.78 14.55 -11.15
C ARG A 314 4.39 13.97 -11.41
N LYS A 315 4.29 12.64 -11.47
CA LYS A 315 3.00 11.93 -11.65
C LYS A 315 2.01 12.29 -10.54
N GLN A 316 2.48 12.24 -9.30
CA GLN A 316 1.70 12.61 -8.12
C GLN A 316 1.22 14.07 -8.18
N GLY A 317 2.08 14.99 -8.61
CA GLY A 317 1.73 16.40 -8.80
C GLY A 317 0.61 16.60 -9.82
N LEU A 318 0.66 15.91 -10.97
CA LEU A 318 -0.39 15.97 -11.99
C LEU A 318 -1.73 15.42 -11.49
N LEU A 319 -1.71 14.29 -10.78
CA LEU A 319 -2.92 13.61 -10.30
C LEU A 319 -3.60 14.32 -9.12
N THR A 320 -2.89 15.22 -8.44
CA THR A 320 -3.41 15.95 -7.29
C THR A 320 -3.58 17.44 -7.51
N ALA A 321 -3.19 17.93 -8.69
CA ALA A 321 -3.35 19.31 -9.09
C ALA A 321 -4.82 19.73 -8.97
N PRO A 322 -5.12 20.91 -8.41
CA PRO A 322 -6.49 21.42 -8.37
C PRO A 322 -7.09 21.48 -9.79
N PRO A 323 -8.33 21.05 -9.98
CA PRO A 323 -8.98 21.12 -11.28
C PRO A 323 -9.19 22.57 -11.71
N ALA A 324 -9.26 22.79 -13.03
CA ALA A 324 -9.66 24.10 -13.56
C ALA A 324 -11.08 24.46 -13.08
N PRO A 325 -11.35 25.73 -12.71
CA PRO A 325 -12.68 26.15 -12.28
C PRO A 325 -13.74 25.86 -13.34
N ALA A 326 -14.94 25.49 -12.89
CA ALA A 326 -16.09 25.38 -13.79
C ALA A 326 -16.52 26.78 -14.24
N SER A 327 -16.67 26.98 -15.56
CA SER A 327 -17.16 28.24 -16.12
C SER A 327 -18.70 28.29 -16.18
N ASP A 328 -19.32 27.25 -16.76
CA ASP A 328 -20.73 27.30 -17.16
C ASP A 328 -21.56 26.09 -16.68
N VAL A 329 -20.94 24.90 -16.59
CA VAL A 329 -21.58 23.65 -16.15
C VAL A 329 -20.74 22.96 -15.08
N ASN A 330 -21.38 22.16 -14.22
CA ASN A 330 -20.62 21.42 -13.20
C ASN A 330 -19.71 20.40 -13.89
N GLY A 331 -18.48 20.29 -13.42
CA GLY A 331 -17.48 19.38 -13.98
C GLY A 331 -17.10 18.28 -12.99
N PHE A 332 -16.62 17.15 -13.51
CA PHE A 332 -15.87 16.19 -12.71
C PHE A 332 -14.70 15.59 -13.46
N ALA A 333 -13.64 15.23 -12.75
CA ALA A 333 -12.48 14.51 -13.28
C ALA A 333 -12.19 13.28 -12.41
N LEU A 334 -11.74 12.20 -13.05
CA LEU A 334 -11.38 10.94 -12.39
C LEU A 334 -9.87 10.72 -12.46
N HIS A 335 -9.24 10.50 -11.31
CA HIS A 335 -7.80 10.27 -11.19
C HIS A 335 -7.55 9.03 -10.33
N PHE A 336 -6.92 8.00 -10.90
CA PHE A 336 -6.37 6.93 -10.08
C PHE A 336 -5.09 7.41 -9.44
N LEU A 337 -4.96 7.19 -8.13
CA LEU A 337 -3.79 7.51 -7.33
C LEU A 337 -3.11 6.20 -6.91
N PRO A 338 -2.17 5.67 -7.71
CA PRO A 338 -1.33 4.56 -7.28
C PRO A 338 -0.54 4.96 -6.04
N LEU A 339 -0.59 4.15 -4.98
CA LEU A 339 0.12 4.42 -3.74
C LEU A 339 1.56 3.92 -3.85
N GLU A 340 2.39 4.67 -4.58
CA GLU A 340 3.80 4.32 -4.82
C GLU A 340 4.61 4.25 -3.52
N SER A 341 5.60 3.37 -3.49
CA SER A 341 6.46 3.11 -2.32
C SER A 341 7.14 4.37 -1.74
N ASN A 342 7.44 5.35 -2.61
CA ASN A 342 8.13 6.59 -2.26
C ASN A 342 7.19 7.72 -1.80
N LEU A 343 5.86 7.50 -1.81
CA LEU A 343 4.92 8.50 -1.30
C LEU A 343 4.99 8.59 0.23
N PRO A 344 4.81 9.79 0.81
CA PRO A 344 4.74 9.94 2.26
C PRO A 344 3.58 9.16 2.86
N SER A 345 3.75 8.75 4.13
CA SER A 345 2.70 8.14 4.94
C SER A 345 2.24 9.09 6.04
N ALA A 346 0.95 9.05 6.38
CA ALA A 346 0.39 9.82 7.48
C ALA A 346 0.95 9.32 8.82
N PRO A 347 1.51 10.19 9.70
CA PRO A 347 2.16 9.77 10.94
C PRO A 347 1.26 9.00 11.91
N ASP A 348 0.00 9.41 12.03
CA ASP A 348 -1.00 8.78 12.90
C ASP A 348 -1.30 7.33 12.48
N THR A 349 -1.47 7.13 11.18
CA THR A 349 -1.77 5.85 10.58
C THR A 349 -0.53 4.95 10.56
N GLN A 350 0.66 5.52 10.39
CA GLN A 350 1.92 4.79 10.55
C GLN A 350 2.11 4.30 11.99
N ALA A 351 1.81 5.13 12.98
CA ALA A 351 1.85 4.73 14.39
C ALA A 351 0.87 3.59 14.70
N LEU A 352 -0.33 3.64 14.10
CA LEU A 352 -1.34 2.59 14.20
C LEU A 352 -0.85 1.27 13.61
N VAL A 353 -0.28 1.27 12.40
CA VAL A 353 0.28 0.06 11.77
C VAL A 353 1.41 -0.52 12.62
N LYS A 354 2.30 0.33 13.15
CA LYS A 354 3.38 -0.12 14.05
C LYS A 354 2.84 -0.77 15.33
N ALA A 355 1.79 -0.20 15.93
CA ALA A 355 1.14 -0.77 17.11
C ALA A 355 0.48 -2.12 16.78
N TYR A 356 -0.18 -2.22 15.61
CA TYR A 356 -0.71 -3.49 15.11
C TYR A 356 0.40 -4.55 14.97
N ASP A 357 1.52 -4.21 14.33
CA ASP A 357 2.60 -5.16 14.08
C ASP A 357 3.17 -5.73 15.39
N ALA A 358 3.34 -4.87 16.40
CA ALA A 358 3.78 -5.26 17.74
C ALA A 358 2.77 -6.16 18.47
N ASP A 359 1.48 -5.82 18.42
CA ASP A 359 0.42 -6.59 19.09
C ASP A 359 0.29 -7.99 18.48
N VAL A 360 0.25 -8.09 17.15
CA VAL A 360 0.11 -9.37 16.43
C VAL A 360 1.25 -10.31 16.75
N GLY A 361 2.49 -9.81 16.79
CA GLY A 361 3.63 -10.66 17.10
C GLY A 361 3.53 -11.29 18.50
N GLN A 362 3.03 -10.54 19.48
CA GLN A 362 2.80 -11.05 20.83
C GLN A 362 1.63 -12.04 20.88
N LEU A 363 0.50 -11.70 20.24
CA LEU A 363 -0.69 -12.54 20.19
C LEU A 363 -0.41 -13.91 19.59
N ASN A 364 0.27 -13.93 18.45
CA ASN A 364 0.56 -15.18 17.73
C ASN A 364 1.54 -16.07 18.50
N LEU A 365 2.56 -15.47 19.13
CA LEU A 365 3.50 -16.23 19.96
C LEU A 365 2.81 -16.81 21.19
N ALA A 366 1.93 -16.05 21.85
CA ALA A 366 1.13 -16.54 22.96
C ALA A 366 0.18 -17.66 22.52
N TRP A 367 -0.46 -17.52 21.36
CA TRP A 367 -1.32 -18.55 20.79
C TRP A 367 -0.56 -19.84 20.50
N ALA A 368 0.62 -19.75 19.87
CA ALA A 368 1.47 -20.91 19.58
C ALA A 368 1.94 -21.64 20.85
N LYS A 369 2.20 -20.91 21.95
CA LYS A 369 2.54 -21.50 23.24
C LYS A 369 1.35 -22.21 23.90
N ALA A 370 0.17 -21.63 23.83
CA ALA A 370 -1.03 -22.14 24.51
C ALA A 370 -1.73 -23.27 23.73
N HIS A 371 -1.76 -23.19 22.40
CA HIS A 371 -2.57 -24.06 21.54
C HIS A 371 -1.77 -24.74 20.42
N GLY A 372 -0.50 -24.40 20.24
CA GLY A 372 0.30 -24.87 19.12
C GLY A 372 0.51 -26.38 19.14
N GLN A 373 0.32 -26.99 17.97
CA GLN A 373 0.58 -28.41 17.73
C GLN A 373 1.80 -28.54 16.83
N ASP A 374 2.64 -29.53 17.11
CA ASP A 374 3.75 -29.86 16.22
C ASP A 374 3.20 -30.36 14.88
N CYS A 375 3.98 -30.18 13.81
CA CYS A 375 3.55 -30.65 12.50
C CYS A 375 3.31 -32.15 12.50
N PRO A 376 2.37 -32.65 11.67
CA PRO A 376 2.20 -34.08 11.48
C PRO A 376 3.53 -34.68 11.01
N LEU A 377 3.81 -35.90 11.48
CA LEU A 377 4.93 -36.67 10.98
C LEU A 377 4.77 -36.90 9.46
N PRO A 378 5.87 -36.97 8.69
CA PRO A 378 5.79 -37.31 7.28
C PRO A 378 5.12 -38.68 7.11
N PRO A 379 4.21 -38.85 6.13
CA PRO A 379 3.59 -40.14 5.84
C PRO A 379 4.64 -41.23 5.63
N LYS A 380 4.27 -42.48 5.92
CA LYS A 380 5.19 -43.63 5.77
C LYS A 380 5.80 -43.64 4.37
N GLY A 381 7.14 -43.61 4.32
CA GLY A 381 7.87 -43.60 3.05
C GLY A 381 7.98 -42.22 2.39
N GLN A 382 7.63 -41.12 3.06
CA GLN A 382 7.97 -39.75 2.64
C GLN A 382 9.13 -39.19 3.47
N ALA A 383 9.82 -38.17 2.96
CA ALA A 383 10.91 -37.51 3.68
C ALA A 383 10.37 -36.41 4.60
N GLY A 384 11.08 -36.14 5.70
CA GLY A 384 10.86 -35.00 6.59
C GLY A 384 11.96 -33.96 6.47
N PHE A 385 11.74 -32.79 7.06
CA PHE A 385 12.71 -31.68 7.03
C PHE A 385 13.77 -31.89 8.10
N VAL A 386 15.05 -31.72 7.74
CA VAL A 386 16.21 -31.89 8.64
C VAL A 386 16.90 -30.56 8.98
N GLY A 387 16.74 -29.53 8.15
CA GLY A 387 17.32 -28.20 8.31
C GLY A 387 18.62 -28.01 7.56
N SER A 388 18.90 -26.75 7.20
CA SER A 388 20.09 -26.36 6.43
C SER A 388 21.40 -26.75 7.12
N ALA A 389 21.46 -26.75 8.46
CA ALA A 389 22.66 -27.10 9.21
C ALA A 389 23.15 -28.54 8.90
N VAL A 390 22.24 -29.50 8.72
CA VAL A 390 22.60 -30.88 8.38
C VAL A 390 23.15 -30.98 6.95
N CYS A 391 22.71 -30.09 6.05
CA CYS A 391 23.21 -30.03 4.68
C CYS A 391 24.65 -29.51 4.64
N ALA A 392 25.02 -28.61 5.55
CA ALA A 392 26.34 -27.97 5.58
C ALA A 392 27.48 -28.97 5.81
N ASP A 393 27.23 -30.06 6.54
CA ASP A 393 28.21 -31.10 6.83
C ASP A 393 28.75 -31.79 5.57
N CYS A 394 27.91 -31.96 4.53
CA CYS A 394 28.27 -32.62 3.27
C CYS A 394 28.42 -31.64 2.10
N HIS A 395 27.82 -30.43 2.18
CA HIS A 395 27.79 -29.44 1.10
C HIS A 395 28.35 -28.07 1.53
N PRO A 396 29.63 -28.00 1.94
CA PRO A 396 30.23 -26.75 2.43
C PRO A 396 30.26 -25.66 1.35
N ASP A 397 30.59 -26.01 0.11
CA ASP A 397 30.65 -25.03 -0.99
C ASP A 397 29.28 -24.41 -1.29
N ALA A 398 28.22 -25.24 -1.33
CA ALA A 398 26.87 -24.75 -1.57
C ALA A 398 26.33 -23.92 -0.40
N THR A 399 26.72 -24.30 0.82
CA THR A 399 26.36 -23.54 2.03
C THR A 399 26.99 -22.15 1.99
N ALA A 400 28.28 -22.04 1.65
CA ALA A 400 28.94 -20.74 1.52
C ALA A 400 28.29 -19.85 0.44
N VAL A 401 27.78 -20.43 -0.64
CA VAL A 401 26.99 -19.69 -1.64
C VAL A 401 25.69 -19.20 -1.03
N TRP A 402 24.91 -20.09 -0.39
CA TRP A 402 23.61 -19.76 0.22
C TRP A 402 23.72 -18.69 1.30
N GLU A 403 24.74 -18.77 2.16
CA GLU A 403 25.00 -17.80 3.23
C GLU A 403 25.20 -16.37 2.71
N GLY A 404 25.74 -16.22 1.50
CA GLY A 404 25.90 -14.92 0.83
C GLY A 404 24.62 -14.38 0.17
N THR A 405 23.50 -15.10 0.22
CA THR A 405 22.25 -14.71 -0.44
C THR A 405 21.26 -14.05 0.51
N LYS A 406 20.35 -13.23 -0.05
CA LYS A 406 19.22 -12.68 0.71
C LYS A 406 18.30 -13.76 1.31
N HIS A 407 18.33 -14.98 0.79
CA HIS A 407 17.54 -16.09 1.31
C HIS A 407 18.03 -16.56 2.67
N HIS A 408 19.34 -16.52 2.93
CA HIS A 408 19.93 -16.82 4.24
C HIS A 408 19.70 -15.71 5.28
N HIS A 409 19.44 -14.48 4.83
CA HIS A 409 19.14 -13.34 5.70
C HIS A 409 17.64 -13.05 5.80
N ALA A 410 16.79 -13.98 5.35
CA ALA A 410 15.36 -13.69 5.20
C ALA A 410 14.71 -13.43 6.56
N TRP A 411 15.02 -14.20 7.59
CA TRP A 411 14.46 -14.02 8.94
C TRP A 411 14.89 -12.70 9.58
N GLU A 412 16.17 -12.33 9.43
CA GLU A 412 16.73 -11.06 9.91
C GLU A 412 15.87 -9.87 9.43
N THR A 413 15.45 -9.87 8.16
CA THR A 413 14.59 -8.79 7.62
C THR A 413 13.24 -8.68 8.32
N LEU A 414 12.69 -9.78 8.86
CA LEU A 414 11.44 -9.73 9.63
C LEU A 414 11.69 -9.21 11.03
N GLU A 415 12.81 -9.54 11.66
CA GLU A 415 13.17 -9.05 12.99
C GLU A 415 13.38 -7.53 12.99
N GLU A 416 14.06 -7.00 11.97
CA GLU A 416 14.29 -5.57 11.79
C GLU A 416 12.99 -4.74 11.77
N VAL A 417 11.92 -5.31 11.22
CA VAL A 417 10.61 -4.65 11.10
C VAL A 417 9.57 -5.19 12.09
N GLY A 418 9.94 -6.10 13.00
CA GLY A 418 9.07 -6.65 14.03
C GLY A 418 7.95 -7.57 13.53
N LYS A 419 8.15 -8.27 12.40
CA LYS A 419 7.16 -9.13 11.74
C LYS A 419 7.48 -10.63 11.78
N GLN A 420 8.51 -11.04 12.53
CA GLN A 420 8.97 -12.43 12.60
C GLN A 420 7.93 -13.41 13.17
N HIS A 421 6.89 -12.92 13.84
CA HIS A 421 5.79 -13.73 14.36
C HIS A 421 4.46 -13.51 13.61
N HIS A 422 4.47 -12.88 12.43
CA HIS A 422 3.28 -12.69 11.62
C HIS A 422 3.00 -13.94 10.78
N LEU A 423 1.78 -14.48 10.87
CA LEU A 423 1.42 -15.75 10.21
C LEU A 423 1.53 -15.68 8.67
N ASN A 424 1.31 -14.49 8.10
CA ASN A 424 1.45 -14.22 6.67
C ASN A 424 2.91 -14.01 6.22
N CYS A 425 3.86 -13.86 7.15
CA CYS A 425 5.29 -13.67 6.82
C CYS A 425 6.06 -14.99 6.92
N VAL A 426 5.79 -15.78 7.97
CA VAL A 426 6.55 -17.01 8.25
C VAL A 426 6.40 -18.10 7.20
N GLY A 427 5.31 -18.09 6.41
CA GLY A 427 5.12 -19.03 5.31
C GLY A 427 6.22 -19.01 4.25
N CYS A 428 6.89 -17.86 4.08
CA CYS A 428 8.04 -17.72 3.19
C CYS A 428 9.39 -17.63 3.90
N HIS A 429 9.40 -17.31 5.21
CA HIS A 429 10.62 -17.05 5.97
C HIS A 429 10.99 -18.17 6.95
N VAL A 430 10.22 -19.26 6.98
CA VAL A 430 10.51 -20.46 7.77
C VAL A 430 10.47 -21.68 6.86
N THR A 431 11.59 -22.38 6.72
CA THR A 431 11.70 -23.60 5.93
C THR A 431 10.77 -24.69 6.47
N GLY A 432 9.91 -25.21 5.59
CA GLY A 432 8.98 -26.27 5.93
C GLY A 432 7.79 -25.82 6.80
N TRP A 433 7.46 -24.53 6.80
CA TRP A 433 6.28 -24.02 7.52
C TRP A 433 5.00 -24.76 7.12
N GLN A 434 4.29 -25.29 8.12
CA GLN A 434 3.06 -26.07 7.98
C GLN A 434 3.16 -27.26 7.01
N LYS A 435 4.36 -27.81 6.81
CA LYS A 435 4.57 -29.04 6.03
C LYS A 435 4.80 -30.25 6.96
N PRO A 436 4.39 -31.47 6.55
CA PRO A 436 4.70 -32.68 7.31
C PRO A 436 6.21 -32.81 7.59
N GLY A 437 6.57 -33.08 8.84
CA GLY A 437 7.96 -33.12 9.29
C GLY A 437 8.69 -31.76 9.30
N GLY A 438 7.98 -30.64 9.16
CA GLY A 438 8.51 -29.27 9.24
C GLY A 438 8.13 -28.57 10.55
N VAL A 439 7.84 -27.26 10.48
CA VAL A 439 7.50 -26.43 11.64
C VAL A 439 6.07 -25.89 11.54
N CYS A 440 5.26 -26.10 12.58
CA CYS A 440 3.87 -25.64 12.66
C CYS A 440 3.65 -24.69 13.84
N ARG A 441 4.74 -24.29 14.51
CA ARG A 441 4.72 -23.53 15.75
C ARG A 441 5.71 -22.38 15.67
N LEU A 442 5.21 -21.15 15.85
CA LEU A 442 6.03 -19.94 15.85
C LEU A 442 7.07 -19.94 16.97
N ASP A 443 6.78 -20.58 18.10
CA ASP A 443 7.72 -20.69 19.23
C ASP A 443 8.78 -21.80 19.06
N LYS A 444 8.79 -22.51 17.92
CA LYS A 444 9.73 -23.59 17.61
C LYS A 444 10.37 -23.45 16.22
N VAL A 445 10.60 -22.21 15.78
CA VAL A 445 11.23 -21.92 14.48
C VAL A 445 12.74 -22.11 14.47
N ALA A 446 13.38 -22.26 15.64
CA ALA A 446 14.82 -22.42 15.78
C ALA A 446 15.41 -23.55 14.90
N GLY A 447 16.42 -23.21 14.09
CA GLY A 447 17.06 -24.10 13.11
C GLY A 447 16.26 -24.30 11.82
N ARG A 448 15.21 -23.51 11.62
CA ARG A 448 14.32 -23.52 10.45
C ARG A 448 14.00 -22.10 9.96
N GLU A 449 14.58 -21.09 10.59
CA GLU A 449 14.60 -19.73 10.07
C GLU A 449 15.20 -19.70 8.67
N ASP A 450 14.86 -18.63 7.95
CA ASP A 450 15.33 -18.30 6.61
C ASP A 450 14.71 -19.15 5.48
N VAL A 451 15.05 -18.76 4.25
CA VAL A 451 14.77 -19.58 3.07
C VAL A 451 15.94 -20.56 2.94
N GLY A 452 15.90 -21.62 3.75
CA GLY A 452 16.91 -22.67 3.81
C GLY A 452 16.96 -23.60 2.59
N CYS A 453 17.92 -24.53 2.59
CA CYS A 453 18.15 -25.45 1.47
C CYS A 453 16.88 -26.22 1.08
N GLU A 454 16.14 -26.71 2.07
CA GLU A 454 14.94 -27.53 1.87
C GLU A 454 13.73 -26.71 1.37
N SER A 455 13.78 -25.37 1.40
CA SER A 455 12.75 -24.53 0.78
C SER A 455 12.74 -24.68 -0.74
N CYS A 456 13.90 -24.94 -1.36
CA CYS A 456 14.05 -25.16 -2.80
C CYS A 456 14.14 -26.67 -3.14
N HIS A 457 14.91 -27.41 -2.35
CA HIS A 457 15.26 -28.81 -2.63
C HIS A 457 14.26 -29.83 -2.04
N GLY A 458 13.34 -29.37 -1.19
CA GLY A 458 12.39 -30.21 -0.48
C GLY A 458 13.00 -30.91 0.75
N PRO A 459 12.20 -31.72 1.46
CA PRO A 459 12.61 -32.40 2.70
C PRO A 459 13.75 -33.41 2.45
N GLY A 460 14.81 -33.33 3.26
CA GLY A 460 16.07 -34.03 3.03
C GLY A 460 16.32 -35.29 3.85
N SER A 461 15.42 -35.72 4.75
CA SER A 461 15.73 -36.82 5.68
C SER A 461 16.18 -38.12 5.00
N LYS A 462 15.54 -38.50 3.88
CA LYS A 462 15.94 -39.69 3.10
C LYS A 462 17.28 -39.52 2.40
N HIS A 463 17.63 -38.29 2.02
CA HIS A 463 18.91 -38.00 1.39
C HIS A 463 20.05 -38.10 2.39
N VAL A 464 19.82 -37.63 3.62
CA VAL A 464 20.77 -37.83 4.73
C VAL A 464 20.99 -39.32 5.01
N ASP A 465 19.92 -40.12 5.04
CA ASP A 465 20.03 -41.56 5.28
C ASP A 465 20.69 -42.33 4.12
N ALA A 466 20.38 -41.95 2.88
CA ALA A 466 20.86 -42.60 1.67
C ALA A 466 21.14 -41.55 0.57
N PRO A 467 22.36 -40.98 0.54
CA PRO A 467 22.72 -39.93 -0.40
C PRO A 467 22.62 -40.40 -1.85
N SER A 468 21.68 -39.82 -2.60
CA SER A 468 21.44 -40.11 -4.02
C SER A 468 20.70 -38.96 -4.69
N PRO A 469 20.90 -38.69 -5.99
CA PRO A 469 20.06 -37.75 -6.75
C PRO A 469 18.58 -38.14 -6.80
N ALA A 470 18.23 -39.40 -6.47
CA ALA A 470 16.86 -39.86 -6.41
C ALA A 470 16.16 -39.55 -5.06
N THR A 471 16.91 -39.13 -4.03
CA THR A 471 16.39 -38.92 -2.67
C THR A 471 16.21 -37.45 -2.30
N ILE A 472 16.58 -36.52 -3.19
CA ILE A 472 16.42 -35.06 -3.04
C ILE A 472 16.21 -34.41 -4.42
N VAL A 473 15.54 -33.25 -4.48
CA VAL A 473 15.46 -32.48 -5.72
C VAL A 473 16.80 -31.78 -5.97
N GLY A 474 17.64 -32.30 -6.86
CA GLY A 474 18.96 -31.68 -7.15
C GLY A 474 18.89 -30.37 -7.95
N LYS A 475 17.84 -30.17 -8.77
CA LYS A 475 17.64 -28.98 -9.61
C LYS A 475 16.20 -28.48 -9.51
N PRO A 476 15.91 -27.57 -8.56
CA PRO A 476 14.58 -27.00 -8.40
C PRO A 476 14.16 -26.18 -9.64
N GLY A 477 12.88 -26.28 -10.03
CA GLY A 477 12.31 -25.50 -11.14
C GLY A 477 11.64 -24.20 -10.67
N GLN A 478 11.29 -23.32 -11.61
CA GLN A 478 10.65 -22.02 -11.34
C GLN A 478 9.41 -22.10 -10.44
N ALA A 479 8.67 -23.21 -10.48
CA ALA A 479 7.47 -23.42 -9.68
C ALA A 479 7.71 -23.23 -8.18
N VAL A 480 8.90 -23.57 -7.65
CA VAL A 480 9.20 -23.35 -6.23
C VAL A 480 9.39 -21.88 -5.90
N CYS A 481 10.01 -21.11 -6.80
CA CYS A 481 10.31 -19.71 -6.58
C CYS A 481 9.04 -18.85 -6.50
N VAL A 482 8.06 -19.14 -7.37
CA VAL A 482 6.81 -18.35 -7.45
C VAL A 482 5.81 -18.66 -6.33
N THR A 483 6.13 -19.59 -5.43
CA THR A 483 5.35 -19.79 -4.20
C THR A 483 5.45 -18.56 -3.28
N CYS A 484 6.63 -17.93 -3.25
CA CYS A 484 6.89 -16.71 -2.49
C CYS A 484 7.05 -15.50 -3.40
N HIS A 485 7.67 -15.65 -4.59
CA HIS A 485 7.81 -14.57 -5.57
C HIS A 485 6.60 -14.49 -6.51
N ASN A 486 5.48 -14.02 -5.97
CA ASN A 486 4.25 -13.76 -6.72
C ASN A 486 4.05 -12.25 -6.95
N THR A 487 2.95 -11.88 -7.61
CA THR A 487 2.61 -10.49 -7.94
C THR A 487 2.46 -9.58 -6.72
N GLU A 488 2.24 -10.13 -5.52
CA GLU A 488 2.10 -9.36 -4.29
C GLU A 488 3.44 -9.15 -3.61
N ASN A 489 4.16 -10.24 -3.38
CA ASN A 489 5.38 -10.25 -2.59
C ASN A 489 6.60 -9.79 -3.38
N SER A 490 6.60 -10.03 -4.70
CA SER A 490 7.72 -9.74 -5.60
C SER A 490 7.21 -9.42 -7.02
N PRO A 491 6.49 -8.30 -7.21
CA PRO A 491 5.83 -7.93 -8.48
C PRO A 491 6.78 -7.82 -9.68
N HIS A 492 8.09 -7.70 -9.43
CA HIS A 492 9.13 -7.59 -10.46
C HIS A 492 10.01 -8.83 -10.56
N PHE A 493 9.54 -9.98 -10.06
CA PHE A 493 10.26 -11.24 -10.16
C PHE A 493 10.39 -11.68 -11.62
N ASP A 494 11.62 -11.98 -12.02
CA ASP A 494 11.93 -12.62 -13.28
C ASP A 494 12.90 -13.78 -13.03
N PHE A 495 12.45 -15.01 -13.31
CA PHE A 495 13.20 -16.21 -12.95
C PHE A 495 14.59 -16.25 -13.59
N ALA A 496 14.71 -15.86 -14.85
CA ALA A 496 15.96 -15.93 -15.60
C ALA A 496 17.04 -14.99 -15.04
N THR A 497 16.65 -13.81 -14.55
CA THR A 497 17.56 -12.81 -13.98
C THR A 497 17.80 -12.98 -12.48
N TYR A 498 16.90 -13.67 -11.77
CA TYR A 498 17.03 -13.91 -10.32
C TYR A 498 17.80 -15.19 -10.01
N LEU A 499 17.59 -16.28 -10.78
CA LEU A 499 18.23 -17.57 -10.51
C LEU A 499 19.76 -17.48 -10.39
N PRO A 500 20.50 -16.76 -11.24
CA PRO A 500 21.95 -16.65 -11.11
C PRO A 500 22.45 -16.08 -9.77
N ARG A 501 21.61 -15.38 -8.99
CA ARG A 501 21.97 -14.79 -7.70
C ARG A 501 22.11 -15.80 -6.56
N ILE A 502 21.58 -17.01 -6.76
CA ILE A 502 21.63 -18.09 -5.77
C ILE A 502 22.48 -19.27 -6.27
N LEU A 503 23.15 -19.10 -7.42
CA LEU A 503 24.07 -20.10 -7.97
C LEU A 503 25.51 -19.68 -7.74
N GLY A 504 26.38 -20.67 -7.54
CA GLY A 504 27.81 -20.44 -7.33
C GLY A 504 28.61 -21.75 -7.35
N PRO A 505 29.92 -21.70 -7.03
CA PRO A 505 30.75 -22.89 -6.88
C PRO A 505 30.07 -23.93 -5.98
N GLY A 506 30.00 -25.20 -6.41
CA GLY A 506 29.33 -26.26 -5.66
C GLY A 506 27.79 -26.19 -5.64
N HIS A 507 27.18 -25.13 -6.19
CA HIS A 507 25.74 -24.92 -6.25
C HIS A 507 25.29 -24.45 -7.64
N GLY A 508 25.52 -25.28 -8.66
CA GLY A 508 25.05 -25.06 -10.03
C GLY A 508 25.78 -23.98 -10.85
N GLY A 509 26.70 -23.21 -10.25
CA GLY A 509 27.55 -22.24 -10.94
C GLY A 509 28.84 -22.87 -11.52
N THR A 510 29.43 -22.22 -12.52
CA THR A 510 30.61 -22.73 -13.26
C THR A 510 31.97 -22.34 -12.68
N GLY A 511 32.03 -21.79 -11.46
CA GLY A 511 33.28 -21.40 -10.80
C GLY A 511 33.90 -22.53 -9.97
N LYS A 512 35.23 -22.70 -10.03
CA LYS A 512 35.97 -23.59 -9.11
C LYS A 512 36.08 -22.95 -7.71
N SER A 513 35.89 -23.75 -6.67
CA SER A 513 36.17 -23.44 -5.27
C SER A 513 37.61 -22.90 -5.11
N GLY A 514 37.78 -21.59 -4.91
CA GLY A 514 39.11 -21.02 -4.67
C GLY A 514 39.34 -19.55 -5.05
N GLN A 515 38.40 -18.87 -5.71
CA GLN A 515 38.44 -17.40 -5.80
C GLN A 515 37.33 -16.84 -4.92
N ALA A 516 37.73 -16.30 -3.77
CA ALA A 516 36.85 -15.51 -2.92
C ALA A 516 36.28 -14.36 -3.77
N GLY A 517 35.01 -14.46 -4.13
CA GLY A 517 34.24 -13.31 -4.58
C GLY A 517 34.25 -12.30 -3.44
N GLU A 518 34.70 -11.09 -3.74
CA GLU A 518 34.74 -9.98 -2.80
C GLU A 518 33.35 -9.81 -2.16
N PRO A 519 33.25 -9.73 -0.82
CA PRO A 519 31.95 -9.64 -0.17
C PRO A 519 31.23 -8.36 -0.63
N PRO A 520 29.89 -8.37 -0.75
CA PRO A 520 29.15 -7.17 -1.07
C PRO A 520 29.46 -6.11 0.00
N ALA A 521 29.86 -4.92 -0.45
CA ALA A 521 30.09 -3.78 0.44
C ALA A 521 28.80 -3.46 1.19
N LYS A 522 28.93 -3.33 2.53
CA LYS A 522 27.86 -3.01 3.48
C LYS A 522 27.06 -1.76 3.12
#